data_AF-U2VEW8-F1
#
_entry.id   AF-U2VEW8-F1
#
_cell.length_a   1.000
_cell.length_b   1.000
_cell.length_c   1.000
_cell.angle_alpha   90.00
_cell.angle_beta   90.00
_cell.angle_gamma   90.00
#
_symmetry.space_group_name_H-M   'P 1'
#
loop_
_entity.id
_entity.type
_entity.pdbx_description
1 polymer ?
#
loop_
_entity_poly.entity_id
_entity_poly.type
_entity_poly.pdbx_seq_one_letter_code
_entity_poly.pdbx_strand_id
1 'polypeptide(L)'
;MATATRPRKAEIKTRTTDQVKEDATNVYSRWGLSLSDAINMFLIKSIEVGGLPFNLRVEKPSYKALSAKAYHVELNPDGIAVLPAEWDDDDE
;
A
#
# COMPACT_ATOMS: atom_id res chain seq x y z
N MET A 1 40.25 33.12 9.04
CA MET A 1 40.50 31.73 8.59
C MET A 1 39.15 31.05 8.43
N ALA A 2 38.72 30.77 7.20
CA ALA A 2 37.44 30.15 6.93
C ALA A 2 37.56 28.63 7.11
N THR A 3 36.90 28.08 8.12
CA THR A 3 36.75 26.64 8.30
C THR A 3 35.76 26.12 7.26
N ALA A 4 36.27 25.45 6.23
CA ALA A 4 35.43 24.72 5.29
C ALA A 4 34.78 23.53 6.02
N THR A 5 33.51 23.67 6.38
CA THR A 5 32.69 22.56 6.88
C THR A 5 32.62 21.48 5.80
N ARG A 6 33.32 20.36 6.01
CA ARG A 6 33.19 19.16 5.17
C ARG A 6 31.71 18.73 5.17
N PRO A 7 31.13 18.37 4.02
CA PRO A 7 29.80 17.76 4.00
C PRO A 7 29.87 16.47 4.82
N ARG A 8 29.21 16.46 5.98
CA ARG A 8 29.14 15.28 6.84
C ARG A 8 28.19 14.31 6.13
N LYS A 9 28.75 13.34 5.40
CA LYS A 9 27.99 12.23 4.84
C LYS A 9 27.46 11.39 6.00
N ALA A 10 26.15 11.20 6.04
CA ALA A 10 25.50 10.25 6.95
C ALA A 10 25.23 8.94 6.22
N GLU A 11 25.32 7.81 6.92
CA GLU A 11 25.04 6.49 6.39
C GLU A 11 23.71 5.98 6.97
N ILE A 12 22.90 5.34 6.12
CA ILE A 12 21.63 4.71 6.52
C ILE A 12 21.71 3.23 6.17
N LYS A 13 21.48 2.36 7.17
CA LYS A 13 21.40 0.90 6.99
C LYS A 13 19.98 0.44 7.32
N THR A 14 19.35 -0.26 6.40
CA THR A 14 18.01 -0.80 6.56
C THR A 14 18.03 -2.31 6.36
N ARG A 15 17.13 -3.02 7.05
CA ARG A 15 16.88 -4.45 6.84
C ARG A 15 15.54 -4.60 6.13
N THR A 16 15.50 -5.48 5.14
CA THR A 16 14.29 -5.83 4.39
C THR A 16 14.44 -7.27 3.87
N THR A 17 13.40 -7.80 3.26
CA THR A 17 13.46 -9.09 2.58
C THR A 17 14.07 -8.94 1.18
N ASP A 18 14.66 -10.02 0.67
CA ASP A 18 15.25 -10.03 -0.67
C ASP A 18 14.21 -9.69 -1.76
N GLN A 19 13.00 -10.23 -1.62
CA GLN A 19 11.89 -9.95 -2.52
C GLN A 19 11.56 -8.44 -2.59
N VAL A 20 11.41 -7.78 -1.44
CA VAL A 20 11.11 -6.33 -1.40
C VAL A 20 12.23 -5.52 -2.03
N LYS A 21 13.49 -5.92 -1.81
CA LYS A 21 14.65 -5.25 -2.42
C LYS A 21 14.65 -5.39 -3.93
N GLU A 22 14.39 -6.58 -4.45
CA GLU A 22 14.34 -6.86 -5.89
C GLU A 22 13.20 -6.09 -6.56
N ASP A 23 12.00 -6.17 -6.01
CA ASP A 23 10.82 -5.48 -6.54
C ASP A 23 11.01 -3.98 -6.57
N ALA A 24 11.51 -3.39 -5.48
CA ALA A 24 11.81 -1.97 -5.43
C ALA A 24 12.90 -1.58 -6.45
N THR A 25 13.95 -2.39 -6.59
CA THR A 25 15.01 -2.15 -7.58
C THR A 25 14.43 -2.10 -8.99
N ASN A 26 13.56 -3.05 -9.33
CA ASN A 26 12.92 -3.10 -10.65
C ASN A 26 12.03 -1.88 -10.92
N VAL A 27 11.28 -1.42 -9.92
CA VAL A 27 10.43 -0.21 -10.04
C VAL A 27 11.29 1.03 -10.35
N TYR A 28 12.32 1.30 -9.56
CA TYR A 28 13.14 2.51 -9.70
C TYR A 28 14.10 2.45 -10.90
N SER A 29 14.54 1.25 -11.30
CA SER A 29 15.40 1.06 -12.48
C SER A 29 14.71 1.48 -13.79
N ARG A 30 13.37 1.40 -13.86
CA ARG A 30 12.59 1.90 -15.01
C ARG A 30 12.76 3.39 -15.23
N TRP A 31 13.15 4.13 -14.19
CA TRP A 31 13.42 5.57 -14.24
C TRP A 31 14.92 5.89 -14.16
N GLY A 32 15.79 4.87 -14.28
CA GLY A 32 17.24 5.05 -14.22
C GLY A 32 17.76 5.41 -12.82
N LEU A 33 16.99 5.13 -11.77
CA LEU A 33 17.33 5.46 -10.39
C LEU A 33 17.82 4.23 -9.63
N SER A 34 18.88 4.39 -8.84
CA SER A 34 19.28 3.37 -7.86
C SER A 34 18.36 3.42 -6.63
N LEU A 35 18.34 2.35 -5.84
CA LEU A 35 17.64 2.35 -4.54
C LEU A 35 18.14 3.45 -3.60
N SER A 36 19.44 3.74 -3.62
CA SER A 36 20.01 4.81 -2.79
C SER A 36 19.51 6.19 -3.22
N ASP A 37 19.36 6.43 -4.53
CA ASP A 37 18.81 7.67 -5.05
C ASP A 37 17.33 7.81 -4.67
N ALA A 38 16.57 6.72 -4.78
CA ALA A 38 15.17 6.68 -4.38
C ALA A 38 14.98 6.98 -2.88
N ILE A 39 15.81 6.40 -2.01
CA ILE A 39 15.77 6.66 -0.57
C ILE A 39 16.13 8.13 -0.27
N ASN A 40 17.16 8.67 -0.92
CA ASN A 40 17.53 10.08 -0.73
C ASN A 40 16.41 11.02 -1.20
N MET A 41 15.81 10.74 -2.35
CA MET A 41 14.69 11.52 -2.88
C MET A 41 13.48 11.45 -1.95
N PHE A 42 13.16 10.28 -1.41
CA PHE A 42 12.10 10.09 -0.42
C PHE A 42 12.32 10.98 0.81
N LEU A 43 13.54 11.01 1.36
CA LEU A 43 13.87 11.84 2.53
C LEU A 43 13.74 13.33 2.24
N ILE A 44 14.30 13.79 1.11
CA ILE A 44 14.20 15.19 0.67
C ILE A 44 12.72 15.58 0.53
N LYS A 45 11.93 14.73 -0.16
CA LYS A 45 10.53 15.04 -0.38
C LYS A 45 9.71 15.04 0.90
N SER A 46 10.03 14.14 1.84
CA SER A 46 9.39 14.08 3.15
C SER A 46 9.59 15.38 3.94
N ILE A 47 10.79 15.97 3.85
CA ILE A 47 11.09 17.26 4.47
C ILE A 47 10.28 18.38 3.82
N GLU A 48 10.23 18.43 2.50
CA GLU A 48 9.50 19.47 1.76
C GLU A 48 8.00 19.48 2.09
N VAL A 49 7.38 18.30 2.21
CA VAL A 49 5.94 18.18 2.48
C VAL A 49 5.59 18.18 3.98
N GLY A 50 6.60 18.14 4.85
CA GLY A 50 6.41 18.04 6.30
C GLY A 50 5.77 16.72 6.77
N GLY A 51 5.97 15.63 6.03
CA GLY A 51 5.26 14.36 6.26
C GLY A 51 5.64 13.29 5.26
N LEU A 52 4.80 12.26 5.10
CA LEU A 52 5.06 11.21 4.12
C LEU A 52 4.74 11.68 2.69
N PRO A 53 5.66 11.46 1.73
CA PRO A 53 5.53 11.93 0.35
C PRO A 53 4.62 11.03 -0.51
N PHE A 54 3.86 10.14 0.11
CA PHE A 54 2.80 9.35 -0.50
C PHE A 54 1.66 9.13 0.48
N ASN A 55 0.46 8.92 -0.04
CA ASN A 55 -0.72 8.61 0.77
C ASN A 55 -0.64 7.15 1.24
N LEU A 56 -0.53 6.91 2.54
CA LEU A 56 -0.57 5.57 3.16
C LEU A 56 -1.97 4.92 3.17
N ARG A 57 -2.83 5.24 2.19
CA ARG A 57 -4.16 4.63 2.15
C ARG A 57 -4.00 3.18 1.72
N VAL A 58 -4.33 2.24 2.61
CA VAL A 58 -4.75 0.91 2.18
C VAL A 58 -5.95 1.16 1.28
N GLU A 59 -5.80 0.96 -0.03
CA GLU A 59 -6.90 1.18 -0.95
C GLU A 59 -8.08 0.33 -0.47
N LYS A 60 -9.22 0.99 -0.20
CA LYS A 60 -10.44 0.26 0.09
C LYS A 60 -10.69 -0.65 -1.11
N PRO A 61 -10.95 -1.96 -0.90
CA PRO A 61 -11.22 -2.86 -2.02
C PRO A 61 -12.31 -2.25 -2.89
N SER A 62 -12.12 -2.30 -4.21
CA SER A 62 -13.12 -1.79 -5.16
C SER A 62 -14.46 -2.48 -4.94
N TYR A 63 -15.56 -1.85 -5.35
CA TYR A 63 -16.89 -2.47 -5.28
C TYR A 63 -16.88 -3.87 -5.90
N LYS A 64 -16.18 -4.07 -7.02
CA LYS A 64 -16.02 -5.38 -7.66
C LYS A 64 -15.30 -6.41 -6.78
N ALA A 65 -14.27 -5.99 -6.05
CA ALA A 65 -13.54 -6.87 -5.13
C ALA A 65 -14.37 -7.22 -3.89
N LEU A 66 -15.21 -6.28 -3.42
CA LEU A 66 -16.17 -6.51 -2.34
C LEU A 66 -17.31 -7.42 -2.81
N SER A 67 -17.90 -7.16 -3.98
CA SER A 67 -19.04 -7.91 -4.52
C SER A 67 -18.67 -9.36 -4.81
N ALA A 68 -17.44 -9.63 -5.27
CA ALA A 68 -16.96 -11.00 -5.48
C ALA A 68 -16.92 -11.85 -4.20
N LYS A 69 -16.95 -11.21 -3.02
CA LYS A 69 -16.99 -11.87 -1.71
C LYS A 69 -18.33 -11.68 -0.99
N ALA A 70 -19.25 -10.93 -1.57
CA ALA A 70 -20.56 -10.70 -0.97
C ALA A 70 -21.44 -11.93 -1.16
N TYR A 71 -22.32 -12.17 -0.18
CA TYR A 71 -23.37 -13.16 -0.33
C TYR A 71 -24.31 -12.76 -1.47
N HIS A 72 -24.57 -13.70 -2.38
CA HIS A 72 -25.56 -13.53 -3.45
C HIS A 72 -26.83 -14.23 -3.03
N VAL A 73 -27.90 -13.46 -2.87
CA VAL A 73 -29.20 -14.02 -2.50
C VAL A 73 -29.75 -14.84 -3.66
N GLU A 74 -30.21 -16.05 -3.35
CA GLU A 74 -30.95 -16.86 -4.32
C GLU A 74 -32.39 -16.35 -4.42
N LEU A 75 -32.93 -16.33 -5.64
CA LEU A 75 -34.31 -15.93 -5.90
C LEU A 75 -35.14 -17.19 -6.13
N ASN A 76 -36.31 -17.26 -5.49
CA ASN A 76 -37.29 -18.30 -5.79
C ASN A 76 -37.97 -18.05 -7.17
N PRO A 77 -38.79 -18.98 -7.68
CA PRO A 77 -39.47 -18.82 -8.96
C PRO A 77 -40.38 -17.59 -9.07
N ASP A 78 -40.84 -17.05 -7.93
CA ASP A 78 -41.67 -15.85 -7.84
C ASP A 78 -40.85 -14.54 -7.75
N GLY A 79 -39.52 -14.64 -7.82
CA GLY A 79 -38.59 -13.51 -7.77
C GLY A 79 -38.34 -12.97 -6.36
N ILE A 80 -38.70 -13.73 -5.31
CA ILE A 80 -38.49 -13.36 -3.91
C ILE A 80 -37.14 -13.90 -3.43
N ALA A 81 -36.39 -13.03 -2.75
CA ALA A 81 -35.12 -13.37 -2.10
C ALA A 81 -35.31 -14.42 -1.01
N VAL A 82 -34.57 -15.53 -1.11
CA VAL A 82 -34.54 -16.61 -0.10
C VAL A 82 -33.30 -16.44 0.76
N LEU A 83 -33.50 -16.28 2.07
CA LEU A 83 -32.41 -16.20 3.03
C LEU A 83 -31.84 -17.60 3.29
N PRO A 84 -30.53 -17.71 3.62
CA PRO A 84 -29.97 -18.97 4.09
C PRO A 84 -30.71 -19.48 5.32
N ALA A 85 -30.84 -20.80 5.45
CA ALA A 85 -31.43 -21.44 6.62
C ALA A 85 -30.63 -21.14 7.91
N GLU A 86 -29.34 -20.82 7.81
CA GLU A 86 -28.53 -20.41 8.97
C GLU A 86 -28.85 -18.99 9.50
N TRP A 87 -29.68 -18.22 8.80
CA TRP A 87 -30.14 -16.88 9.17
C TRP A 87 -31.62 -16.87 9.57
N ASP A 88 -32.25 -18.04 9.59
CA ASP A 88 -33.52 -18.21 10.27
C ASP A 88 -33.20 -18.19 11.77
N ASP A 89 -33.02 -16.98 12.31
CA ASP A 89 -32.96 -16.76 13.74
C ASP A 89 -34.36 -17.16 14.23
N ASP A 90 -34.49 -18.41 14.70
CA ASP A 90 -35.68 -18.92 15.38
C ASP A 90 -35.94 -18.00 16.58
N ASP A 91 -36.74 -16.94 16.36
CA ASP A 91 -37.30 -16.10 17.41
C ASP A 91 -38.26 -16.97 18.24
N GLU A 92 -37.73 -17.69 19.23
CA GLU A 92 -38.48 -18.40 20.28
C GLU A 92 -39.00 -17.44 21.37
#